data_AF-A0A7H4LZA9-F1
#
_entry.id   AF-A0A7H4LZA9-F1
#
_cell.length_a   1.000
_cell.length_b   1.000
_cell.length_c   1.000
_cell.angle_alpha   90.00
_cell.angle_beta   90.00
_cell.angle_gamma   90.00
#
_symmetry.space_group_name_H-M   'P 1'
#
loop_
_entity.id
_entity.type
_entity.pdbx_description
1 polymer ?
#
loop_
_entity_poly.entity_id
_entity_poly.type
_entity_poly.pdbx_seq_one_letter_code
_entity_poly.pdbx_strand_id
1 'polypeptide(L)'
;MARRCSRDNTGSMLYSIAELIAYISTFSALSPGDVILTGTPGGIGKKRTPPLFMQPGDRVEVEIEQIGCLINSVRSDAAVAR
;
A
#
# COMPACT_ATOMS: atom_id res chain seq x y z
N MET A 1 -16.66 -11.59 -4.86
CA MET A 1 -17.17 -10.21 -4.94
C MET A 1 -16.07 -9.27 -4.45
N ALA A 2 -15.49 -8.44 -5.32
CA ALA A 2 -14.37 -7.57 -4.95
C ALA A 2 -14.83 -6.47 -3.97
N ARG A 3 -14.08 -6.25 -2.89
CA ARG A 3 -14.40 -5.23 -1.87
C ARG A 3 -13.44 -4.06 -2.03
N ARG A 4 -13.97 -2.85 -2.24
CA ARG A 4 -13.16 -1.63 -2.27
C ARG A 4 -12.80 -1.24 -0.84
N CYS A 5 -11.51 -1.29 -0.51
CA CYS A 5 -11.01 -0.97 0.82
C CYS A 5 -10.57 0.49 0.95
N SER A 6 -9.81 0.99 -0.01
CA SER A 6 -9.29 2.36 -0.04
C SER A 6 -9.47 2.98 -1.42
N ARG A 7 -9.69 4.30 -1.47
CA ARG A 7 -9.73 5.12 -2.69
C ARG A 7 -9.46 6.57 -2.31
N ASP A 8 -8.43 7.15 -2.91
CA ASP A 8 -8.07 8.56 -2.73
C ASP A 8 -7.25 9.05 -3.93
N ASN A 9 -6.84 10.32 -3.90
CA ASN A 9 -6.01 10.97 -4.90
C ASN A 9 -4.68 11.45 -4.30
N THR A 10 -3.62 11.47 -5.11
CA THR A 10 -2.29 11.96 -4.68
C THR A 10 -2.28 13.45 -4.34
N GLY A 11 -3.25 14.23 -4.80
CA GLY A 11 -3.47 15.62 -4.40
C GLY A 11 -3.97 15.77 -2.96
N SER A 12 -4.47 14.71 -2.32
CA SER A 12 -4.89 14.70 -0.92
C SER A 12 -3.74 14.40 0.06
N MET A 13 -2.51 14.22 -0.45
CA MET A 13 -1.36 13.90 0.41
C MET A 13 -1.05 15.06 1.36
N LEU A 14 -0.85 14.73 2.65
CA LEU A 14 -0.51 15.73 3.67
C LEU A 14 0.86 16.39 3.42
N TYR A 15 1.79 15.62 2.85
CA TYR A 15 3.12 16.07 2.46
C TYR A 15 3.37 15.74 1.00
N SER A 16 3.91 16.69 0.25
CA SER A 16 4.32 16.49 -1.15
C SER A 16 5.51 15.54 -1.26
N ILE A 17 5.75 15.02 -2.47
CA ILE A 17 6.92 14.18 -2.76
C ILE A 17 8.23 14.92 -2.46
N ALA A 18 8.30 16.21 -2.76
CA ALA A 18 9.47 17.03 -2.48
C ALA A 18 9.74 17.16 -0.97
N GLU A 19 8.69 17.39 -0.17
CA GLU A 19 8.82 17.47 1.30
C GLU A 19 9.24 16.13 1.91
N LEU A 20 8.70 15.01 1.42
CA LEU A 20 9.11 13.67 1.87
C LEU A 20 10.59 13.41 1.59
N ILE A 21 11.07 13.70 0.37
CA ILE A 21 12.47 13.53 0.00
C ILE A 21 13.37 14.41 0.88
N ALA A 22 13.01 15.69 1.03
CA ALA A 22 13.78 16.64 1.83
C ALA A 22 13.87 16.19 3.30
N TYR A 23 12.75 15.79 3.90
CA TYR A 23 12.70 15.34 5.29
C TYR A 23 13.51 14.07 5.51
N ILE A 24 13.32 13.03 4.67
CA ILE A 24 14.04 11.76 4.81
C ILE A 24 15.56 11.97 4.65
N SER A 25 15.97 12.86 3.73
CA SER A 25 17.37 13.18 3.49
C SER A 25 18.08 13.83 4.69
N THR A 26 17.35 14.32 5.70
CA THR A 26 17.96 14.88 6.92
C THR A 26 18.56 13.82 7.84
N PHE A 27 18.10 12.56 7.75
CA PHE A 27 18.53 11.48 8.63
C PHE A 27 18.93 10.20 7.90
N SER A 28 18.64 10.08 6.60
CA SER A 28 19.07 8.96 5.76
C SER A 28 19.59 9.47 4.43
N ALA A 29 20.82 9.11 4.06
CA ALA A 29 21.31 9.38 2.72
C ALA A 29 20.52 8.53 1.70
N LEU A 30 20.01 9.17 0.65
CA LEU A 30 19.28 8.49 -0.43
C LEU A 30 20.22 8.21 -1.60
N SER A 31 20.14 6.99 -2.14
CA SER A 31 20.89 6.53 -3.29
C SER A 31 19.98 6.30 -4.51
N PRO A 32 20.51 6.40 -5.74
CA PRO A 32 19.75 6.02 -6.93
C PRO A 32 19.25 4.57 -6.83
N GLY A 33 17.94 4.38 -7.00
CA GLY A 33 17.28 3.09 -6.87
C GLY A 33 16.54 2.88 -5.55
N ASP A 34 16.71 3.77 -4.56
CA ASP A 34 15.94 3.72 -3.31
C ASP A 34 14.44 3.95 -3.56
N VAL A 35 13.61 3.27 -2.77
CA VAL A 35 12.16 3.31 -2.88
C VAL A 35 11.54 3.87 -1.59
N ILE A 36 10.80 4.96 -1.72
CA ILE A 36 10.05 5.57 -0.62
C ILE A 36 8.57 5.19 -0.76
N LEU A 37 8.03 4.55 0.28
CA LEU A 37 6.60 4.30 0.40
C LEU A 37 5.91 5.52 1.00
N THR A 38 5.15 6.26 0.19
CA THR A 38 4.64 7.60 0.50
C THR A 38 3.40 7.61 1.42
N GLY A 39 2.95 6.44 1.86
CA GLY A 39 1.81 6.27 2.74
C GLY A 39 0.61 5.62 2.06
N THR A 40 -0.43 5.35 2.85
CA THR A 40 -1.68 4.76 2.37
C THR A 40 -2.86 5.62 2.85
N PRO A 41 -3.88 5.86 2.00
CA PRO A 41 -5.06 6.58 2.43
C PRO A 41 -5.90 5.76 3.43
N GLY A 42 -7.01 6.33 3.88
CA GLY A 42 -7.94 5.66 4.78
C GLY A 42 -8.50 4.35 4.22
N GLY A 43 -9.06 3.51 5.10
CA GLY A 43 -9.72 2.26 4.70
C GLY A 43 -8.88 0.99 4.89
N ILE A 44 -7.75 1.09 5.59
CA ILE A 44 -6.99 -0.09 6.03
C ILE A 44 -7.88 -1.00 6.90
N GLY A 45 -7.79 -2.30 6.65
CA GLY A 45 -8.69 -3.29 7.23
C GLY A 45 -8.73 -3.31 8.77
N LYS A 46 -7.60 -3.04 9.42
CA LYS A 46 -7.47 -2.95 10.89
C LYS A 46 -8.31 -1.83 11.52
N LYS A 47 -8.55 -0.72 10.79
CA LYS A 47 -9.31 0.44 11.28
C LYS A 47 -10.81 0.33 10.99
N ARG A 48 -11.28 -0.78 10.42
CA ARG A 48 -12.71 -1.01 10.14
C ARG A 48 -13.39 -1.62 11.36
N THR A 49 -14.71 -1.45 11.43
CA THR A 49 -15.58 -2.10 12.43
C THR A 49 -16.70 -2.84 11.68
N PRO A 50 -16.67 -4.18 11.61
CA PRO A 50 -15.65 -5.09 12.13
C PRO A 50 -14.31 -5.00 11.36
N PRO A 51 -13.17 -5.38 11.98
CA PRO A 51 -11.90 -5.45 11.29
C PRO A 51 -11.95 -6.41 10.09
N LEU A 52 -11.22 -6.06 9.03
CA LEU A 52 -11.10 -6.88 7.83
C LEU A 52 -9.63 -7.26 7.64
N PHE A 53 -9.34 -8.56 7.67
CA PHE A 53 -8.00 -9.09 7.40
C PHE A 53 -8.05 -9.99 6.18
N MET A 54 -6.92 -10.05 5.48
CA MET A 54 -6.76 -10.94 4.32
C MET A 54 -6.83 -12.40 4.78
N GLN A 55 -7.46 -13.23 3.96
CA GLN A 55 -7.57 -14.68 4.14
C GLN A 55 -6.88 -15.41 2.98
N PRO A 56 -6.43 -16.66 3.18
CA PRO A 56 -5.91 -17.49 2.09
C PRO A 56 -6.95 -17.61 0.95
N GLY A 57 -6.49 -17.44 -0.28
CA GLY A 57 -7.36 -17.41 -1.46
C GLY A 57 -7.85 -16.01 -1.85
N ASP A 58 -7.67 -15.01 -1.00
CA ASP A 58 -7.99 -13.62 -1.36
C ASP A 58 -7.12 -13.13 -2.53
N ARG A 59 -7.70 -12.23 -3.33
CA ARG A 59 -7.02 -11.49 -4.39
C ARG A 59 -7.03 -10.02 -4.02
N VAL A 60 -5.85 -9.43 -3.88
CA VAL A 60 -5.65 -8.02 -3.52
C VAL A 60 -5.23 -7.27 -4.77
N GLU A 61 -6.00 -6.22 -5.09
CA GLU A 61 -5.79 -5.37 -6.25
C GLU A 61 -5.47 -3.94 -5.79
N VAL A 62 -4.39 -3.38 -6.32
CA VAL A 62 -3.95 -2.01 -6.05
C VAL A 62 -3.73 -1.31 -7.37
N GLU A 63 -4.41 -0.20 -7.59
CA GLU A 63 -4.38 0.54 -8.85
C GLU A 63 -4.03 2.00 -8.59
N ILE A 64 -3.14 2.54 -9.43
CA ILE A 64 -2.85 3.97 -9.51
C ILE A 64 -3.05 4.39 -10.95
N GLU A 65 -3.83 5.47 -11.14
CA GLU A 65 -4.08 6.04 -12.45
C GLU A 65 -2.76 6.39 -13.15
N GLN A 66 -2.65 6.11 -14.46
CA GLN A 66 -1.47 6.35 -15.28
C GLN A 66 -0.23 5.47 -14.96
N ILE A 67 -0.27 4.61 -13.94
CA ILE A 67 0.82 3.65 -13.63
C ILE A 67 0.40 2.22 -13.96
N GLY A 68 -0.74 1.78 -13.44
CA GLY A 68 -1.27 0.44 -13.68
C GLY A 68 -1.86 -0.23 -12.42
N CYS A 69 -2.17 -1.52 -12.56
CA CYS A 69 -2.79 -2.33 -11.51
C CYS A 69 -1.88 -3.51 -11.12
N LEU A 70 -1.58 -3.62 -9.83
CA LEU A 70 -0.90 -4.75 -9.22
C LEU A 70 -1.91 -5.68 -8.57
N ILE A 71 -1.76 -6.98 -8.83
CA ILE A 71 -2.69 -8.01 -8.38
C ILE A 71 -1.91 -9.12 -7.70
N ASN A 72 -2.15 -9.29 -6.39
CA ASN A 72 -1.49 -10.30 -5.58
C ASN A 72 -2.49 -11.31 -5.02
N SER A 73 -2.16 -12.59 -5.09
CA SER A 73 -2.96 -13.66 -4.49
C SER A 73 -2.42 -14.04 -3.12
N VAL A 74 -3.28 -14.05 -2.11
CA VAL A 74 -2.91 -14.38 -0.73
C VAL A 74 -2.88 -15.90 -0.55
N ARG A 75 -1.82 -16.40 0.09
CA ARG A 75 -1.63 -17.81 0.43
C ARG A 75 -1.21 -17.91 1.89
N SER A 76 -1.69 -18.94 2.58
CA SER A 76 -1.15 -19.31 3.89
C SER A 76 0.14 -20.10 3.72
N ASP A 77 1.08 -19.86 4.62
CA ASP A 77 2.31 -20.65 4.70
C ASP A 77 2.07 -22.09 5.18
N ALA A 78 0.96 -22.33 5.90
CA ALA A 78 0.56 -23.67 6.35
C ALA A 78 0.32 -24.68 5.20
N ALA A 79 0.11 -24.20 3.97
CA ALA A 79 0.00 -25.03 2.77
C ALA A 79 1.36 -25.31 2.08
N VAL A 80 2.44 -24.68 2.54
CA VAL A 80 3.82 -24.86 2.06
C VAL A 80 4.63 -25.72 3.06
N ALA A 81 3.94 -26.61 3.79
CA ALA A 81 4.60 -27.73 4.45
C ALA A 81 4.88 -28.83 3.41
N ARG A 82 5.96 -28.63 2.65
CA ARG A 82 6.62 -29.52 1.67
C ARG A 82 5.99 -29.64 0.29
#